data_AF-A0A970QQB2-F1
#
_entry.id   AF-A0A970QQB2-F1
#
_cell.length_a   1.000
_cell.length_b   1.000
_cell.length_c   1.000
_cell.angle_alpha   90.00
_cell.angle_beta   90.00
_cell.angle_gamma   90.00
#
_symmetry.space_group_name_H-M   'P 1'
#
loop_
_entity.id
_entity.type
_entity.pdbx_description
1 polymer ?
#
loop_
_entity_poly.entity_id
_entity_poly.type
_entity_poly.pdbx_seq_one_letter_code
_entity_poly.pdbx_strand_id
1 'polypeptide(L)' 'MFCFQCQETAMNRGCTRVGVCGKAPGLAALQDILIYVTKGLSAVTTALRESGAEIDPGVNRLVSENLFMTIT' A
#
# COMPACT_ATOMS: atom_id res chain seq x y z
N MET A 1 -10.92 -9.17 -4.78
CA MET A 1 -9.72 -8.36 -5.07
C MET A 1 -9.98 -7.50 -6.28
N PHE A 2 -9.26 -6.40 -6.43
CA PHE A 2 -9.13 -5.68 -7.69
C PHE A 2 -7.70 -5.12 -7.74
N CYS A 3 -6.83 -5.70 -8.58
CA CYS A 3 -5.43 -5.28 -8.66
C CYS A 3 -4.97 -5.16 -10.12
N PHE A 4 -4.42 -4.00 -10.48
CA PHE A 4 -4.07 -3.63 -11.86
C PHE A 4 -2.68 -2.99 -11.98
N GLN A 5 -1.82 -3.16 -10.98
CA GLN A 5 -0.58 -2.38 -10.86
C GLN A 5 0.54 -2.82 -11.80
N CYS A 6 0.54 -4.08 -12.23
CA CYS A 6 1.57 -4.63 -13.13
C CYS A 6 1.05 -4.76 -14.56
N GLN A 7 1.99 -4.79 -15.50
CA GLN A 7 1.71 -4.92 -16.94
C GLN A 7 0.95 -6.21 -17.28
N GLU A 8 1.18 -7.28 -16.52
CA GLU A 8 0.58 -8.61 -16.76
C GLU A 8 -0.85 -8.77 -16.21
N THR A 9 -1.50 -7.68 -15.77
CA THR A 9 -2.85 -7.78 -15.19
C THR A 9 -3.86 -8.42 -16.15
N ALA A 10 -4.83 -9.17 -15.61
CA ALA A 10 -5.78 -9.93 -16.40
C ALA A 10 -6.51 -9.04 -17.43
N MET A 11 -6.46 -9.47 -18.70
CA MET A 11 -7.07 -8.77 -19.85
C MET A 11 -6.63 -7.30 -20.01
N ASN A 12 -5.48 -6.91 -19.46
CA ASN A 12 -5.01 -5.53 -19.39
C ASN A 12 -6.06 -4.57 -18.77
N ARG A 13 -6.82 -5.07 -17.78
CA ARG A 13 -7.86 -4.30 -17.07
C ARG A 13 -7.73 -4.40 -15.55
N GLY A 14 -7.57 -5.61 -15.02
CA GLY A 14 -7.52 -5.84 -13.57
C GLY A 14 -7.78 -7.29 -13.18
N CYS A 15 -6.99 -7.80 -12.25
CA CYS A 15 -7.20 -9.11 -11.63
C CYS A 15 -8.34 -9.04 -10.61
N THR A 16 -9.42 -9.79 -10.84
CA THR A 16 -10.65 -9.76 -10.01
C THR A 16 -10.91 -11.04 -9.19
N ARG A 17 -10.29 -12.17 -9.55
CA ARG A 17 -10.42 -13.46 -8.83
C ARG A 17 -9.11 -13.91 -8.18
N VAL A 18 -8.03 -13.97 -8.96
CA VAL A 18 -6.65 -14.25 -8.55
C VAL A 18 -5.71 -13.40 -9.40
N GLY A 19 -4.55 -13.02 -8.87
CA GLY A 19 -3.52 -12.32 -9.63
C GLY A 19 -2.84 -13.23 -10.66
N VAL A 20 -2.51 -12.70 -11.84
CA VAL A 20 -1.67 -13.41 -12.83
C VAL A 20 -0.31 -13.77 -12.24
N CYS A 21 0.26 -12.90 -11.39
CA CYS A 21 1.46 -13.16 -10.60
C CYS A 21 1.27 -14.16 -9.43
N GLY A 22 0.11 -14.81 -9.31
CA GLY A 22 -0.19 -15.76 -8.23
C GLY A 22 -0.71 -15.15 -6.93
N LYS A 23 -0.85 -13.82 -6.84
CA LYS A 23 -1.38 -13.14 -5.65
C LYS A 23 -2.82 -13.59 -5.33
N ALA A 24 -2.99 -14.23 -4.17
CA ALA A 24 -4.30 -14.67 -3.68
C ALA A 24 -5.19 -13.47 -3.31
N PRO A 25 -6.53 -13.57 -3.43
CA PRO A 25 -7.44 -12.46 -3.15
C PRO A 25 -7.39 -11.99 -1.69
N GLY A 26 -7.13 -12.88 -0.73
CA GLY A 26 -6.94 -12.52 0.67
C GLY A 26 -5.69 -11.68 0.90
N LEU A 27 -4.57 -12.04 0.27
CA LEU A 27 -3.34 -11.24 0.32
C LEU A 27 -3.53 -9.87 -0.34
N ALA A 28 -4.22 -9.81 -1.49
CA ALA A 28 -4.56 -8.54 -2.13
C ALA A 28 -5.38 -7.63 -1.20
N ALA A 29 -6.39 -8.17 -0.51
CA ALA A 29 -7.18 -7.40 0.45
C ALA A 29 -6.33 -6.88 1.64
N LEU A 30 -5.38 -7.67 2.15
CA LEU A 30 -4.45 -7.22 3.19
C LEU A 30 -3.52 -6.10 2.69
N GLN A 31 -3.02 -6.20 1.46
CA GLN A 31 -2.23 -5.13 0.84
C GLN A 31 -3.06 -3.86 0.64
N ASP A 32 -4.34 -3.97 0.24
CA ASP A 32 -5.26 -2.83 0.11
C ASP A 32 -5.45 -2.13 1.46
N ILE A 33 -5.68 -2.90 2.54
CA ILE A 33 -5.79 -2.38 3.91
C ILE A 33 -4.48 -1.73 4.37
N LEU A 34 -3.33 -2.36 4.10
CA LEU A 34 -2.02 -1.82 4.47
C LEU A 34 -1.79 -0.45 3.84
N ILE A 35 -2.13 -0.29 2.55
CA ILE A 35 -2.06 1.01 1.88
C ILE A 35 -3.05 2.01 2.48
N TYR A 36 -4.27 1.58 2.81
CA TYR A 36 -5.27 2.45 3.44
C TYR A 36 -4.77 3.02 4.78
N VAL A 37 -4.27 2.17 5.68
CA VAL A 37 -3.76 2.63 6.98
C VAL A 37 -2.45 3.41 6.86
N THR A 38 -1.60 3.08 5.87
CA THR A 38 -0.37 3.84 5.59
C THR A 38 -0.69 5.27 5.16
N LYS A 39 -1.72 5.48 4.33
CA LYS A 39 -2.21 6.83 3.99
C LYS A 39 -2.72 7.58 5.22
N GLY A 40 -3.45 6.90 6.12
CA GLY A 40 -3.90 7.47 7.39
C GLY A 40 -2.74 7.91 8.28
N LEU A 41 -1.71 7.06 8.43
CA LEU A 41 -0.47 7.39 9.13
C LEU A 41 0.21 8.61 8.50
N SER A 42 0.34 8.64 7.18
CA SER A 42 0.92 9.79 6.47
C SER A 42 0.15 11.07 6.75
N ALA A 43 -1.19 11.05 6.71
CA ALA A 43 -2.01 12.23 7.01
C ALA A 43 -1.75 12.77 8.43
N VAL A 44 -1.65 11.90 9.44
CA VAL A 44 -1.32 12.29 10.81
C VAL A 44 0.08 12.89 10.89
N THR A 45 1.09 12.22 10.30
CA THR A 45 2.47 12.74 10.33
C THR A 45 2.62 14.06 9.58
N THR A 46 1.81 14.31 8.54
CA THR A 46 1.79 15.61 7.84
C THR A 46 1.27 16.71 8.76
N ALA A 47 0.12 16.50 9.42
CA ALA A 47 -0.44 17.49 10.36
C ALA A 47 0.50 17.78 11.54
N LEU A 48 1.18 16.75 12.06
CA LEU A 48 2.17 16.93 13.12
C LEU A 48 3.37 17.78 12.66
N ARG A 49 3.89 17.55 11.45
CA ARG A 49 4.96 18.40 10.89
C ARG A 49 4.52 19.85 10.73
N GLU A 50 3.29 20.08 10.30
CA GLU A 50 2.71 21.43 10.19
C GLU A 50 2.63 22.15 11.55
N SER A 51 2.40 21.40 12.63
CA SER A 51 2.44 21.91 14.01
C SER A 51 3.85 22.07 14.59
N GLY A 52 4.91 21.74 13.84
CA GLY A 52 6.29 21.79 14.30
C GLY A 52 6.71 20.63 15.22
N ALA A 53 5.92 19.54 15.26
CA ALA A 53 6.28 18.35 16.02
C ALA A 53 7.26 17.46 15.24
N GLU A 54 8.26 16.96 15.94
CA GLU A 54 9.22 15.98 15.42
C GLU A 54 8.58 14.60 15.27
N ILE A 55 8.94 13.87 14.22
CA ILE A 55 8.47 12.52 13.93
C ILE A 55 9.63 11.55 14.02
N ASP A 56 9.45 10.45 14.75
CA ASP A 56 10.45 9.39 14.83
C ASP A 56 10.84 8.89 13.42
N PRO A 57 12.15 8.83 13.08
CA PRO A 57 12.60 8.39 11.76
C PRO A 57 12.15 6.98 11.38
N GLY A 58 11.90 6.10 12.35
CA GLY A 58 11.35 4.77 12.16
C GLY A 58 9.93 4.78 11.58
N VAL A 59 9.13 5.82 11.84
CA VAL A 59 7.81 5.99 11.23
C VAL A 59 7.94 6.24 9.73
N ASN A 60 8.91 7.04 9.31
CA ASN A 60 9.17 7.28 7.88
C ASN A 60 9.63 5.99 7.19
N ARG A 61 10.51 5.22 7.85
CA ARG A 61 10.94 3.92 7.34
C ARG A 61 9.78 2.93 7.22
N LEU A 62 8.88 2.89 8.20
CA LEU A 62 7.69 2.04 8.16
C LEU A 62 6.80 2.36 6.95
N VAL A 63 6.59 3.64 6.63
CA VAL A 63 5.84 4.05 5.44
C VAL A 63 6.51 3.49 4.17
N SER A 64 7.83 3.65 4.04
CA SER A 64 8.58 3.12 2.89
C SER A 64 8.50 1.58 2.80
N GLU A 65 8.63 0.88 3.92
CA GLU A 65 8.53 -0.58 3.99
C GLU A 65 7.13 -1.07 3.59
N ASN A 66 6.07 -0.43 4.10
CA ASN A 66 4.69 -0.74 3.76
C ASN A 66 4.41 -0.56 2.25
N LEU A 67 4.95 0.50 1.64
CA LEU A 67 4.84 0.69 0.20
C LEU A 67 5.61 -0.39 -0.57
N PHE A 68 6.86 -0.64 -0.18
CA PHE A 68 7.74 -1.58 -0.87
C PHE A 68 7.19 -3.01 -0.88
N MET A 69 6.63 -3.48 0.23
CA MET A 69 6.05 -4.83 0.34
C MET A 69 4.74 -5.04 -0.44
N THR A 70 4.21 -3.98 -1.07
CA THR A 70 2.99 -4.05 -1.91
C THR A 70 3.28 -3.98 -3.41
N ILE A 71 4.56 -3.83 -3.78
CA ILE A 71 5.02 -3.93 -5.18
C ILE A 71 4.77 -5.35 -5.72
N THR A 72 4.81 -5.49 -7.05
CA THR A 72 4.68 -6.77 -7.76
C THR A 72 6.01 -7.50 -7.78
#